data_AF-A0A4Y9EXN2-F1
#
_entry.id   AF-A0A4Y9EXN2-F1
#
_cell.length_a   1.000
_cell.length_b   1.000
_cell.length_c   1.000
_cell.angle_alpha   90.00
_cell.angle_beta   90.00
_cell.angle_gamma   90.00
#
_symmetry.space_group_name_H-M   'P 1'
#
loop_
_entity.id
_entity.type
_entity.pdbx_description
1 polymer ?
#
loop_
_entity_poly.entity_id
_entity_poly.type
_entity_poly.pdbx_seq_one_letter_code
_entity_poly.pdbx_strand_id
1 'polypeptide(L)' 'MVYIALFALGAALVTLLFYLILNPRVLTTEGETFDLRFILFMLMLIVLAASTVALMLTLGKMHHLL' A
#
# COMPACT_ATOMS: atom_id res chain seq x y z
N MET A 1 -6.26 -14.96 13.50
CA MET A 1 -6.05 -13.62 14.11
C MET A 1 -4.83 -12.88 13.55
N VAL A 2 -3.61 -13.42 13.61
CA VAL A 2 -2.38 -12.74 13.13
C VAL A 2 -2.48 -12.28 11.68
N TYR A 3 -2.93 -13.14 10.76
CA TYR A 3 -3.04 -12.80 9.35
C TYR A 3 -4.06 -11.70 9.05
N ILE A 4 -5.12 -11.60 9.86
CA ILE A 4 -6.12 -10.53 9.76
C ILE A 4 -5.50 -9.19 10.20
N ALA A 5 -4.72 -9.21 11.29
CA ALA A 5 -3.96 -8.04 11.72
C ALA A 5 -2.93 -7.61 10.67
N LEU A 6 -2.27 -8.57 10.01
CA LEU A 6 -1.32 -8.29 8.92
C LEU A 6 -2.01 -7.67 7.70
N PHE A 7 -3.21 -8.12 7.35
CA PHE A 7 -4.02 -7.50 6.30
C PHE A 7 -4.39 -6.06 6.66
N ALA A 8 -4.85 -5.82 7.89
CA ALA A 8 -5.17 -4.47 8.36
C ALA A 8 -3.95 -3.54 8.35
N LEU A 9 -2.77 -4.06 8.74
CA LEU A 9 -1.51 -3.33 8.65
C LEU A 9 -1.15 -3.01 7.20
N GLY A 10 -1.29 -3.97 6.27
CA GLY A 10 -1.06 -3.75 4.84
C GLY A 10 -1.94 -2.63 4.28
N ALA A 11 -3.24 -2.65 4.62
CA ALA A 11 -4.17 -1.59 4.24
C ALA A 11 -3.77 -0.22 4.83
N ALA A 12 -3.39 -0.17 6.11
CA ALA A 12 -2.94 1.06 6.75
C ALA A 12 -1.67 1.65 6.10
N LEU A 13 -0.72 0.79 5.72
CA LEU A 13 0.48 1.21 5.00
C LEU A 13 0.17 1.74 3.60
N VAL A 14 -0.75 1.11 2.86
CA VAL A 14 -1.24 1.63 1.57
C VAL A 14 -1.85 3.03 1.76
N THR A 15 -2.72 3.19 2.76
CA THR A 15 -3.33 4.49 3.07
C THR A 15 -2.29 5.55 3.44
N LEU A 16 -1.30 5.19 4.27
CA LEU A 16 -0.22 6.08 4.67
C LEU A 16 0.58 6.55 3.45
N LEU A 17 1.00 5.63 2.58
CA LEU A 17 1.80 5.97 1.40
C LEU A 17 1.01 6.85 0.42
N PHE A 18 -0.29 6.60 0.24
CA PHE A 18 -1.15 7.50 -0.54
C PHE A 18 -1.19 8.90 0.06
N TYR A 19 -1.40 9.02 1.38
CA TYR A 19 -1.42 10.31 2.04
C TYR A 19 -0.10 11.06 1.90
N LEU A 20 1.04 10.36 2.07
CA LEU A 20 2.36 10.97 2.00
C LEU A 20 2.66 11.56 0.62
N ILE A 21 2.23 10.92 -0.47
CA ILE A 21 2.55 11.39 -1.82
C ILE A 21 1.48 12.28 -2.45
N LEU A 22 0.20 12.13 -2.05
CA LEU A 22 -0.93 12.85 -2.65
C LEU A 22 -1.50 13.97 -1.78
N ASN A 23 -0.94 14.26 -0.59
CA ASN A 23 -1.42 15.40 0.17
C ASN A 23 -1.12 16.73 -0.56
N PRO A 24 -1.98 17.76 -0.41
CA PRO A 24 -1.83 19.02 -1.14
C PRO A 24 -0.48 19.72 -0.93
N ARG A 25 0.10 19.62 0.27
CA ARG A 25 1.40 20.22 0.60
C ARG A 25 2.55 19.56 -0.16
N VAL A 26 2.50 18.25 -0.36
CA VAL A 26 3.53 17.51 -1.08
C VAL A 26 3.39 17.72 -2.58
N LEU A 27 2.16 17.81 -3.10
CA LEU A 27 1.92 18.09 -4.53
C LEU A 27 2.41 19.47 -4.98
N THR A 28 2.55 20.43 -4.07
CA THR A 28 3.14 21.75 -4.35
C THR A 28 4.68 21.74 -4.27
N THR A 29 5.32 20.57 -4.11
CA THR A 29 6.79 20.48 -4.13
C THR A 29 7.28 20.73 -5.55
N GLU A 30 8.06 21.79 -5.74
CA GLU A 30 8.68 22.09 -7.02
C GLU A 30 9.99 21.32 -7.19
N GLY A 31 10.26 20.82 -8.39
CA GLY A 31 11.52 20.18 -8.76
C GLY A 31 11.32 19.02 -9.74
N GLU A 32 12.18 18.92 -10.74
CA GLU A 32 12.13 17.90 -11.81
C GLU A 32 12.19 16.46 -11.27
N THR A 33 12.76 16.27 -10.08
CA THR A 33 12.84 14.96 -9.41
C THR A 33 11.54 14.52 -8.75
N PHE A 34 10.55 15.41 -8.62
CA PHE A 34 9.27 15.10 -7.99
C PHE A 34 8.50 14.04 -8.80
N ASP A 35 8.53 14.13 -10.13
CA ASP A 35 7.83 13.19 -11.01
C ASP A 35 8.36 11.76 -10.83
N LEU A 36 9.68 11.61 -10.75
CA LEU A 36 10.31 10.31 -10.46
C LEU A 36 9.93 9.80 -9.07
N ARG A 37 9.97 10.67 -8.04
CA ARG A 37 9.55 10.31 -6.69
C ARG A 37 8.10 9.83 -6.66
N PHE A 38 7.21 10.52 -7.37
CA PHE A 38 5.80 10.18 -7.47
C PHE A 38 5.62 8.78 -8.07
N ILE A 39 6.24 8.50 -9.22
CA ILE A 39 6.12 7.21 -9.89
C ILE A 39 6.72 6.07 -9.04
N LEU A 40 7.83 6.30 -8.33
CA LEU A 40 8.40 5.31 -7.42
C LEU A 40 7.45 4.97 -6.26
N PHE A 41 6.73 5.96 -5.71
CA PHE A 41 5.69 5.72 -4.72
C PHE A 41 4.52 4.91 -5.30
N MET A 42 4.08 5.23 -6.53
CA MET A 42 3.04 4.46 -7.21
C MET A 42 3.46 3.00 -7.45
N LEU A 43 4.70 2.76 -7.86
CA LEU A 43 5.24 1.40 -8.03
C LEU A 43 5.21 0.62 -6.71
N MET A 44 5.62 1.24 -5.61
CA MET A 44 5.56 0.63 -4.28
C MET A 44 4.12 0.33 -3.85
N LEU A 45 3.18 1.26 -4.10
CA LEU A 45 1.75 1.08 -3.82
C LEU A 45 1.14 -0.07 -4.60
N ILE A 46 1.52 -0.28 -5.87
CA ILE A 46 1.06 -1.42 -6.67
C ILE A 46 1.46 -2.74 -6.01
N VAL A 47 2.73 -2.89 -5.65
CA VAL A 47 3.24 -4.13 -5.01
C VAL A 47 2.57 -4.36 -3.66
N LEU A 48 2.43 -3.30 -2.85
CA LEU A 48 1.84 -3.41 -1.52
C LEU A 48 0.35 -3.73 -1.56
N ALA A 49 -0.41 -3.10 -2.47
CA ALA A 49 -1.83 -3.38 -2.65
C ALA A 49 -2.06 -4.80 -3.20
N ALA A 50 -1.30 -5.20 -4.24
CA ALA A 50 -1.40 -6.52 -4.82
C ALA A 50 -1.08 -7.62 -3.80
N SER A 51 -0.01 -7.46 -3.01
CA SER A 51 0.35 -8.43 -1.96
C SER A 51 -0.67 -8.47 -0.81
N THR A 52 -1.21 -7.32 -0.38
CA THR A 52 -2.25 -7.25 0.66
C THR A 52 -3.52 -7.97 0.23
N VAL A 53 -3.98 -7.78 -1.01
CA VAL A 53 -5.16 -8.49 -1.54
C VAL A 53 -4.85 -9.98 -1.76
N ALA A 54 -3.67 -10.31 -2.30
CA ALA A 54 -3.26 -11.70 -2.50
C ALA A 54 -3.23 -12.49 -1.17
N LEU A 55 -2.78 -11.87 -0.08
CA LEU A 55 -2.83 -12.47 1.27
C LEU A 55 -4.26 -12.87 1.65
N MET A 56 -5.25 -12.01 1.43
CA MET A 56 -6.62 -12.35 1.80
C MET A 56 -7.22 -13.45 0.89
N LEU A 57 -6.88 -13.43 -0.40
CA LEU A 57 -7.30 -14.46 -1.34
C LEU A 57 -6.71 -15.84 -1.02
N THR A 58 -5.45 -15.90 -0.57
CA THR A 58 -4.83 -17.16 -0.15
C THR A 58 -5.42 -17.66 1.16
N LEU A 59 -5.62 -16.77 2.16
CA LEU A 59 -6.28 -17.12 3.42
C LEU A 59 -7.69 -17.68 3.21
N GLY A 60 -8.46 -17.12 2.26
CA GLY A 60 -9.80 -17.62 1.92
C GLY A 60 -9.82 -19.08 1.43
N LYS A 61 -8.68 -19.64 1.01
CA LYS A 61 -8.55 -21.06 0.64
C LYS A 61 -8.06 -21.93 1.79
N MET A 62 -7.49 -21.35 2.84
CA MET A 62 -6.90 -22.08 3.97
C MET A 62 -7.95 -22.39 5.05
N HIS A 63 -8.86 -23.32 4.73
CA HIS A 63 -9.98 -23.72 5.59
C HIS A 63 -9.57 -24.25 6.98
N HIS A 64 -8.31 -24.59 7.21
CA HIS A 64 -7.79 -25.08 8.49
C HIS A 64 -7.18 -24.00 9.40
N LEU A 65 -7.07 -22.75 8.94
CA LEU A 65 -6.40 -21.64 9.65
C LEU A 65 -7.34 -20.52 10.13
N LEU A 66 -8.64 -20.67 9.89
CA LEU A 66 -9.72 -19.79 10.36
C LEU A 66 -10.58 -20.52 11.38
#